data_AF-A0A9Q3GLQ0-F1
#
_entry.id   AF-A0A9Q3GLQ0-F1
#
_cell.length_a   1.000
_cell.length_b   1.000
_cell.length_c   1.000
_cell.angle_alpha   90.00
_cell.angle_beta   90.00
_cell.angle_gamma   90.00
#
_symmetry.space_group_name_H-M   'P 1'
#
loop_
_entity.id
_entity.type
_entity.pdbx_description
1 polymer ?
#
loop_
_entity_poly.entity_id
_entity_poly.type
_entity_poly.pdbx_seq_one_letter_code
_entity_poly.pdbx_strand_id
1 'polypeptide(L)'
;MVERGHKQLKDALVKVCGENGSKWKEYLQIVTLADRISTKRTTGYSPFELQFGQQAVLPIDIETNTYLAIEWNKISTTEELLEAREIQISEKEETKLKEVDKLRD
;
A
#
# COMPACT_ATOMS: atom_id res chain seq x y z
N MET A 1 -10.32 24.49 -0.16
CA MET A 1 -9.35 23.49 -0.67
C MET A 1 -10.12 22.27 -1.17
N VAL A 2 -10.93 22.40 -2.22
CA VAL A 2 -11.75 21.29 -2.75
C VAL A 2 -11.41 21.08 -4.22
N GLU A 3 -11.50 22.15 -5.00
CA GLU A 3 -11.20 22.15 -6.43
C GLU A 3 -9.77 21.68 -6.77
N ARG A 4 -8.79 22.07 -5.95
CA ARG A 4 -7.39 21.64 -6.14
C ARG A 4 -7.30 20.12 -6.03
N GLY A 5 -7.81 19.52 -4.94
CA GLY A 5 -7.80 18.07 -4.71
C GLY A 5 -8.56 17.27 -5.78
N HIS A 6 -9.71 17.80 -6.20
CA HIS A 6 -10.51 17.17 -7.27
C HIS A 6 -9.77 17.12 -8.60
N LYS A 7 -8.89 18.08 -8.89
CA LYS A 7 -8.08 18.06 -10.10
C LYS A 7 -7.15 16.83 -10.13
N GLN A 8 -6.39 16.56 -9.07
CA GLN A 8 -5.50 15.39 -9.07
C GLN A 8 -6.26 14.07 -9.11
N LEU A 9 -7.42 13.98 -8.43
CA LEU A 9 -8.26 12.79 -8.47
C LEU A 9 -8.78 12.52 -9.88
N LYS A 10 -9.24 13.57 -10.58
CA LYS A 10 -9.68 13.49 -11.98
C LYS A 10 -8.52 13.08 -12.90
N ASP A 11 -7.36 13.69 -12.75
CA ASP A 11 -6.19 13.39 -13.59
C ASP A 11 -5.74 11.92 -13.40
N ALA A 12 -5.76 11.42 -12.15
CA ALA A 12 -5.49 10.02 -11.84
C ALA A 12 -6.54 9.08 -12.46
N LEU A 13 -7.83 9.41 -12.38
CA LEU A 13 -8.90 8.62 -13.00
C LEU A 13 -8.75 8.54 -14.51
N VAL A 14 -8.49 9.67 -15.18
CA VAL A 14 -8.25 9.70 -16.63
C VAL A 14 -7.06 8.82 -16.99
N LYS A 15 -5.99 8.88 -16.21
CA LYS A 15 -4.80 8.06 -16.44
C LYS A 15 -5.07 6.56 -16.29
N VAL A 16 -5.82 6.15 -15.26
CA VAL A 16 -6.12 4.73 -15.02
C VAL A 16 -7.15 4.18 -16.02
N CYS A 17 -8.10 5.00 -16.47
CA CYS A 17 -9.08 4.58 -17.48
C CYS A 17 -8.46 4.42 -18.89
N GLY A 18 -7.31 5.06 -19.14
CA GLY A 18 -6.65 5.02 -20.44
C GLY A 18 -7.59 5.49 -21.57
N GLU A 19 -7.63 4.72 -22.65
CA GLU A 19 -8.49 5.01 -23.81
C GLU A 19 -9.97 4.75 -23.54
N ASN A 20 -10.30 3.92 -22.55
CA ASN A 20 -11.68 3.55 -22.24
C ASN A 20 -12.22 4.31 -21.02
N GLY A 21 -12.55 5.57 -21.23
CA GLY A 21 -13.11 6.45 -20.20
C GLY A 21 -14.42 5.97 -19.57
N SER A 22 -15.13 5.01 -20.17
CA SER A 22 -16.39 4.49 -19.61
C SER A 22 -16.19 3.68 -18.32
N LYS A 23 -14.98 3.16 -18.10
CA LYS A 23 -14.62 2.36 -16.91
C LYS A 23 -14.35 3.19 -15.65
N TRP A 24 -14.51 4.51 -15.69
CA TRP A 24 -14.20 5.38 -14.54
C TRP A 24 -14.92 4.98 -13.24
N LYS A 25 -16.13 4.42 -13.35
CA LYS A 25 -16.90 3.93 -12.19
C LYS A 25 -16.20 2.76 -11.48
N GLU A 26 -15.55 1.88 -12.24
CA GLU A 26 -14.80 0.73 -11.72
C GLU A 26 -13.55 1.20 -10.96
N TYR A 27 -12.86 2.22 -11.49
CA TYR A 27 -11.62 2.72 -10.90
C TYR A 27 -11.82 3.79 -9.82
N LEU A 28 -13.01 4.37 -9.70
CA LEU A 28 -13.30 5.44 -8.74
C LEU A 28 -12.93 5.06 -7.30
N GLN A 29 -13.33 3.86 -6.88
CA GLN A 29 -13.09 3.39 -5.51
C GLN A 29 -11.59 3.21 -5.24
N ILE A 30 -10.87 2.60 -6.19
CA ILE A 30 -9.43 2.35 -6.10
C ILE A 30 -8.64 3.67 -6.05
N VAL A 31 -8.94 4.61 -6.96
CA VAL A 31 -8.25 5.90 -7.01
C VAL A 31 -8.54 6.74 -5.77
N THR A 32 -9.78 6.70 -5.26
CA THR A 32 -10.13 7.43 -4.03
C THR A 32 -9.44 6.83 -2.80
N LEU A 33 -9.34 5.50 -2.71
CA LEU A 33 -8.58 4.85 -1.64
C LEU A 33 -7.10 5.23 -1.73
N ALA A 34 -6.50 5.13 -2.92
CA ALA A 34 -5.11 5.51 -3.17
C ALA A 34 -4.84 6.96 -2.74
N ASP A 35 -5.74 7.89 -3.05
CA ASP A 35 -5.61 9.30 -2.63
C ASP A 35 -5.63 9.48 -1.11
N ARG A 36 -6.45 8.68 -0.40
CA ARG A 36 -6.60 8.72 1.06
C ARG A 36 -5.42 8.12 1.81
N ILE A 37 -4.77 7.10 1.25
CA ILE A 37 -3.61 6.44 1.88
C ILE A 37 -2.27 7.05 1.44
N SER A 38 -2.27 7.92 0.43
CA SER A 38 -1.07 8.61 -0.02
C SER A 38 -0.74 9.83 0.83
N THR A 39 0.52 9.93 1.26
CA THR A 39 1.05 11.08 1.99
C THR A 39 0.87 12.38 1.21
N LYS A 40 0.27 13.40 1.84
CA LYS A 40 0.14 14.73 1.22
C LYS A 40 1.38 15.56 1.51
N ARG A 41 1.93 16.19 0.47
CA ARG A 41 3.10 17.09 0.58
C ARG A 41 2.92 18.23 1.59
N THR A 42 1.69 18.71 1.77
CA THR A 42 1.37 19.85 2.65
C THR A 42 1.42 19.49 4.13
N THR A 43 1.10 18.25 4.49
CA THR A 43 1.00 17.81 5.90
C THR A 43 2.10 16.84 6.29
N GLY A 44 2.73 16.16 5.32
CA GLY A 44 3.66 15.07 5.60
C GLY A 44 2.97 13.76 6.02
N TYR A 45 1.64 13.73 6.05
CA TYR A 45 0.81 12.58 6.42
C TYR A 45 -0.26 12.30 5.37
N SER A 46 -0.70 11.06 5.26
CA SER A 46 -1.88 10.70 4.47
C SER A 46 -3.17 11.13 5.17
N PRO A 47 -4.26 11.39 4.42
CA PRO A 47 -5.57 11.64 5.03
C PRO A 47 -6.03 10.51 5.96
N PHE A 48 -5.70 9.26 5.63
CA PHE A 48 -6.00 8.10 6.47
C PHE A 48 -5.28 8.19 7.82
N GLU A 49 -3.97 8.49 7.82
CA GLU A 49 -3.21 8.69 9.07
C GLU A 49 -3.76 9.83 9.92
N LEU A 50 -4.14 10.95 9.29
CA LEU A 50 -4.71 12.09 10.01
C LEU A 50 -6.08 11.75 10.64
N GLN A 51 -6.84 10.84 10.03
CA GLN A 51 -8.17 10.45 10.50
C GLN A 51 -8.12 9.36 11.58
N PHE A 52 -7.22 8.39 11.43
CA PHE A 52 -7.18 7.17 12.26
C PHE A 52 -5.96 7.08 13.18
N GLY A 53 -4.98 7.97 13.04
CA GLY A 53 -3.76 7.97 13.84
C GLY A 53 -2.75 6.89 13.48
N GLN A 54 -2.94 6.16 12.37
CA GLN A 54 -2.05 5.08 11.93
C GLN A 54 -2.03 4.97 10.40
N GLN A 55 -0.98 4.33 9.86
CA GLN A 55 -0.90 4.02 8.44
C GLN A 55 -1.96 3.00 8.04
N ALA A 56 -2.45 3.09 6.79
CA ALA A 56 -3.37 2.09 6.27
C ALA A 56 -2.62 0.76 6.01
N VAL A 57 -3.12 -0.34 6.57
CA VAL A 57 -2.65 -1.69 6.26
C VAL A 57 -3.41 -2.20 5.03
N LEU A 58 -2.68 -2.59 3.98
CA LEU A 58 -3.24 -3.10 2.73
C LEU A 58 -3.27 -4.63 2.70
N PRO A 59 -4.08 -5.27 1.84
CA PRO A 59 -4.06 -6.72 1.70
C PRO A 59 -2.66 -7.28 1.41
N ILE A 60 -1.88 -6.59 0.57
CA ILE A 60 -0.49 -6.95 0.27
C ILE A 60 0.40 -6.91 1.51
N ASP A 61 0.14 -6.01 2.46
CA ASP A 61 0.92 -5.93 3.69
C ASP A 61 0.73 -7.20 4.53
N ILE A 62 -0.49 -7.73 4.56
CA ILE A 62 -0.84 -8.96 5.27
C ILE A 62 -0.26 -10.18 4.54
N GLU A 63 -0.43 -10.24 3.21
CA GLU A 63 0.05 -11.36 2.39
C GLU A 63 1.59 -11.51 2.43
N THR A 64 2.32 -10.40 2.57
CA THR A 64 3.79 -10.38 2.58
C THR A 64 4.37 -10.09 3.97
N ASN A 65 3.55 -10.16 5.02
CA ASN A 65 3.92 -9.86 6.40
C ASN A 65 4.79 -8.61 6.53
N THR A 66 4.42 -7.50 5.87
CA THR A 66 5.24 -6.28 5.92
C THR A 66 5.27 -5.70 7.34
N TYR A 67 6.11 -4.68 7.54
CA TYR A 67 6.21 -4.02 8.85
C TYR A 67 4.85 -3.56 9.39
N LEU A 68 3.90 -3.22 8.52
CA LEU A 68 2.57 -2.75 8.91
C LEU A 68 1.63 -3.88 9.36
N ALA A 69 1.88 -5.13 8.96
CA ALA A 69 1.04 -6.28 9.30
C ALA A 69 1.50 -7.02 10.57
N ILE A 70 2.77 -6.89 10.96
CA ILE A 70 3.30 -7.56 12.15
C ILE A 70 2.86 -6.84 13.42
N GLU A 71 2.32 -7.61 14.38
CA GLU A 71 1.94 -7.14 15.71
C GLU A 71 3.17 -7.00 16.62
N TRP A 72 4.00 -5.98 16.36
CA TRP A 72 5.25 -5.73 17.10
C TRP A 72 5.06 -5.59 18.61
N ASN A 73 3.87 -5.20 19.07
CA ASN A 73 3.53 -5.10 20.48
C ASN A 73 3.46 -6.46 21.21
N LYS A 74 3.37 -7.58 20.48
CA LYS A 74 3.40 -8.93 21.05
C LYS A 74 4.83 -9.49 21.15
N ILE A 75 5.78 -8.89 20.45
CA ILE A 75 7.19 -9.25 20.49
C ILE A 75 7.83 -8.60 21.71
N SER A 76 8.39 -9.42 22.59
CA SER A 76 8.85 -8.99 23.91
C SER A 76 10.36 -9.13 24.11
N THR A 77 11.00 -10.01 23.32
CA THR A 77 12.45 -10.26 23.40
C THR A 77 13.16 -9.85 22.11
N THR A 78 14.46 -9.57 22.25
CA THR A 78 15.32 -9.31 21.08
C THR A 78 15.43 -10.53 20.17
N GLU A 79 15.39 -11.74 20.72
CA GLU A 79 15.45 -12.99 19.95
C GLU A 79 14.21 -13.14 19.06
N GLU A 80 13.01 -12.97 19.62
CA GLU A 80 11.73 -12.95 18.86
C GLU A 80 11.71 -11.87 17.78
N LEU A 81 12.27 -10.68 18.08
CA LEU A 81 12.36 -9.60 17.10
C LEU A 81 13.27 -9.99 15.92
N LEU A 82 14.42 -10.61 16.20
CA LEU A 82 15.34 -11.06 15.17
C LEU A 82 14.74 -12.17 14.32
N GLU A 83 14.06 -13.14 14.94
CA GLU A 83 13.34 -14.20 14.26
C GLU A 83 12.25 -13.64 13.34
N ALA A 84 11.39 -12.74 13.84
CA ALA A 84 10.36 -12.11 13.03
C ALA A 84 10.93 -11.32 11.84
N ARG A 85 12.10 -10.68 12.02
CA ARG A 85 12.81 -9.98 10.94
C ARG A 85 13.45 -10.92 9.94
N GLU A 86 14.02 -12.03 10.39
CA GLU A 86 14.59 -13.06 9.52
C GLU A 86 13.50 -13.64 8.60
N ILE A 87 12.35 -14.02 9.16
CA ILE A 87 11.19 -14.53 8.40
C ILE A 87 10.76 -13.51 7.33
N GLN A 88 10.63 -12.24 7.69
CA GLN A 88 10.28 -11.17 6.74
C GLN A 88 11.24 -11.08 5.55
N ILE A 89 12.54 -11.26 5.80
CA ILE A 89 13.58 -11.15 4.77
C ILE A 89 13.58 -12.40 3.89
N SER A 90 13.49 -13.59 4.48
CA SER A 90 13.53 -14.87 3.76
C SER A 90 12.30 -15.08 2.88
N GLU A 91 11.09 -14.75 3.37
CA GLU A 91 9.85 -14.83 2.58
C GLU A 91 9.94 -13.98 1.29
N LYS A 92 10.54 -12.79 1.39
CA LYS A 92 10.79 -11.94 0.23
C LYS A 92 11.74 -12.57 -0.78
N GLU A 93 12.78 -13.28 -0.33
CA GLU A 93 13.73 -13.95 -1.22
C GLU A 93 13.08 -15.12 -1.96
N GLU A 94 12.29 -15.94 -1.27
CA GLU A 94 11.54 -17.03 -1.92
C GLU A 94 10.53 -16.52 -2.95
N THR A 95 9.82 -15.45 -2.62
CA THR A 95 8.81 -14.85 -3.52
C THR A 95 9.48 -14.36 -4.80
N LYS A 96 10.63 -13.69 -4.69
CA LYS A 96 11.43 -13.27 -5.85
C LYS A 96 11.93 -14.44 -6.69
N LEU A 97 12.40 -15.51 -6.07
CA LEU A 97 12.89 -16.70 -6.79
C LEU A 97 11.77 -17.35 -7.61
N LYS A 98 10.59 -17.51 -7.02
CA LYS A 98 9.39 -18.04 -7.72
C LYS A 98 8.95 -17.16 -8.88
N GLU A 99 9.07 -15.84 -8.77
CA GLU A 99 8.79 -14.92 -9.88
C GLU A 99 9.82 -15.03 -11.01
N VAL A 100 11.10 -15.17 -10.69
CA VAL A 100 12.18 -15.34 -11.69
C VAL A 100 12.01 -16.65 -12.47
N ASP A 101 11.64 -17.74 -11.81
CA ASP A 101 11.38 -19.02 -12.49
C ASP A 101 10.14 -18.93 -13.41
N LYS A 102 9.07 -18.26 -12.99
CA LYS A 102 7.89 -18.01 -13.85
C LYS A 102 8.16 -17.15 -15.07
N LEU A 103 9.22 -16.34 -15.06
CA LEU A 103 9.63 -15.51 -16.21
C LEU A 103 10.54 -16.27 -17.19
N ARG A 104 11.03 -17.46 -16.82
CA ARG A 104 11.86 -18.33 -17.67
C ARG A 104 11.05 -19.36 -18.46
N ASP A 105 9.81 -19.62 -18.06
CA ASP A 105 8.83 -20.46 -18.76
C ASP A 105 7.93 -19.63 -19.70
#